data_AF-A0A382CWE7-F1
#
_entry.id   AF-A0A382CWE7-F1
#
_cell.length_a   1.000
_cell.length_b   1.000
_cell.length_c   1.000
_cell.angle_alpha   90.00
_cell.angle_beta   90.00
_cell.angle_gamma   90.00
#
_symmetry.space_group_name_H-M   'P 1'
#
loop_
_entity.id
_entity.type
_entity.pdbx_description
1 polymer ?
#
loop_
_entity_poly.entity_id
_entity_poly.type
_entity_poly.pdbx_seq_one_letter_code
_entity_poly.pdbx_strand_id
1 'polypeptide(L)' 'MATEGPFLAAVIARLADPTVNLAAYGVAFAFAILIESPVIMLMSASTALVNDAQTYRKLRNFMHWMNATATVLLLVV' A
#
# COMPACT_ATOMS: atom_id res chain seq x y z
N MET A 1 -0.32 4.33 -12.67
CA MET A 1 0.97 3.64 -12.51
C MET A 1 2.05 3.97 -13.55
N ALA A 2 1.77 4.44 -14.78
CA ALA A 2 2.87 4.79 -15.71
C ALA A 2 3.46 6.21 -15.52
N THR A 3 2.64 7.18 -15.08
CA THR A 3 3.02 8.60 -15.02
C THR A 3 3.22 9.16 -13.62
N GLU A 4 2.70 8.50 -12.58
CA GLU A 4 2.76 8.97 -11.20
C GLU A 4 4.18 9.00 -10.62
N GLY A 5 4.98 7.96 -10.89
CA GLY A 5 6.37 7.87 -10.43
C GLY A 5 7.26 8.98 -10.99
N PRO A 6 7.31 9.16 -12.34
CA PRO A 6 8.04 10.27 -12.95
C PRO A 6 7.56 11.65 -12.50
N PHE A 7 6.25 11.81 -12.28
CA PHE A 7 5.69 13.07 -11.81
C PHE A 7 6.12 13.39 -10.37
N LEU A 8 6.04 12.42 -9.44
CA LEU A 8 6.52 12.60 -8.08
C LEU A 8 8.03 12.88 -8.06
N ALA A 9 8.83 12.12 -8.81
CA ALA A 9 10.27 12.32 -8.91
C ALA A 9 10.62 13.73 -9.43
N ALA A 10 9.88 14.24 -10.42
CA ALA A 10 10.05 15.60 -10.93
C ALA A 10 9.74 16.68 -9.90
N VAL A 11 8.77 16.43 -9.00
CA VAL A 11 8.48 17.33 -7.87
C VAL A 11 9.60 17.26 -6.84
N ILE A 12 10.04 16.06 -6.44
CA ILE A 12 11.10 15.85 -5.44
C ILE A 12 12.42 16.47 -5.90
N ALA A 13 12.73 16.40 -7.19
CA ALA A 13 13.93 17.02 -7.77
C ALA A 13 13.96 18.56 -7.65
N ARG A 14 12.82 19.21 -7.37
CA ARG A 14 12.72 20.67 -7.18
C ARG A 14 12.78 21.10 -5.71
N LEU A 15 12.90 20.17 -4.76
CA LEU A 15 13.11 20.47 -3.33
C LEU A 15 14.59 20.68 -3.01
N ALA A 16 14.86 21.19 -1.80
CA ALA A 16 16.22 21.22 -1.23
C ALA A 16 16.77 19.79 -1.08
N ASP A 17 18.07 19.59 -1.33
CA ASP A 17 18.73 18.28 -1.33
C ASP A 17 18.04 17.20 -2.20
N PRO A 18 17.97 17.41 -3.54
CA PRO A 18 17.25 16.50 -4.44
C PRO A 18 17.83 15.08 -4.47
N THR A 19 19.15 14.91 -4.39
CA THR A 19 19.80 13.58 -4.44
C THR A 19 19.40 12.71 -3.25
N VAL A 20 19.39 13.27 -2.04
CA VAL A 20 19.02 12.54 -0.83
C VAL A 20 17.53 12.22 -0.85
N ASN A 21 16.69 13.20 -1.22
CA ASN A 21 15.25 13.01 -1.24
C ASN A 21 14.80 12.00 -2.31
N LEU A 22 15.42 11.98 -3.50
CA LEU A 22 15.12 10.96 -4.51
C LEU A 22 15.56 9.56 -4.07
N ALA A 23 16.71 9.44 -3.40
CA ALA A 23 17.16 8.16 -2.86
C ALA A 23 16.22 7.64 -1.75
N ALA A 24 15.82 8.53 -0.83
CA ALA A 24 14.88 8.21 0.23
C ALA A 24 13.50 7.82 -0.32
N TYR A 25 13.02 8.49 -1.38
CA TYR A 25 11.74 8.17 -2.01
C TYR A 25 11.67 6.74 -2.53
N GLY A 26 12.73 6.24 -3.18
CA GLY A 26 12.76 4.86 -3.66
C GLY A 26 12.61 3.83 -2.54
N VAL A 27 13.28 4.07 -1.41
CA VAL A 27 13.20 3.21 -0.22
C VAL A 27 11.80 3.29 0.40
N ALA A 28 11.28 4.51 0.62
CA ALA A 28 9.94 4.72 1.17
C ALA A 28 8.85 4.07 0.31
N PHE A 29 8.96 4.18 -1.02
CA PHE A 29 8.02 3.55 -1.94
C PHE A 29 8.05 2.02 -1.87
N ALA A 30 9.23 1.42 -1.75
CA ALA A 30 9.35 -0.04 -1.60
C ALA A 30 8.67 -0.54 -0.31
N PHE A 31 8.84 0.17 0.80
CA PHE A 31 8.15 -0.15 2.06
C PHE A 31 6.64 0.06 1.96
N ALA A 32 6.19 1.14 1.31
CA ALA A 32 4.76 1.39 1.09
C ALA A 32 4.12 0.22 0.32
N ILE A 33 4.73 -0.23 -0.79
CA ILE A 33 4.22 -1.36 -1.56
C ILE A 33 4.27 -2.68 -0.77
N LEU A 34 5.32 -2.89 0.03
CA LEU A 34 5.42 -4.07 0.89
C LEU A 34 4.23 -4.15 1.86
N ILE A 35 3.91 -3.03 2.52
CA ILE A 35 2.80 -2.93 3.48
C ILE A 35 1.43 -3.03 2.78
N GLU A 36 1.28 -2.46 1.59
CA GLU A 36 0.04 -2.49 0.80
C GLU A 36 -0.20 -3.84 0.09
N SER A 37 0.83 -4.66 -0.10
CA SER A 37 0.74 -5.93 -0.85
C SER A 37 -0.38 -6.88 -0.37
N PRO A 38 -0.63 -7.08 0.94
CA PRO A 38 -1.71 -7.94 1.40
C PRO A 38 -3.09 -7.33 1.14
N VAL A 39 -3.19 -5.99 1.15
CA VAL A 39 -4.42 -5.25 0.86
C VAL A 39 -4.79 -5.44 -0.61
N ILE A 40 -3.81 -5.37 -1.52
CA ILE A 40 -4.02 -5.68 -2.95
C ILE A 40 -4.50 -7.13 -3.12
N MET A 41 -3.92 -8.07 -2.36
CA MET A 41 -4.29 -9.50 -2.42
C MET A 41 -5.71 -9.77 -1.91
N LEU A 42 -6.33 -8.88 -1.11
CA LEU A 42 -7.73 -9.03 -0.70
C LEU A 42 -8.69 -9.11 -1.88
N MET A 43 -8.38 -8.41 -2.98
CA MET A 43 -9.18 -8.49 -4.19
C MET A 43 -9.23 -9.94 -4.70
N SER A 44 -8.08 -10.59 -4.85
CA SER A 44 -7.99 -12.00 -5.25
C SER A 44 -8.58 -12.95 -4.19
N ALA A 45 -8.41 -12.66 -2.90
CA ALA A 45 -9.01 -13.46 -1.84
C ALA A 45 -10.55 -13.38 -1.88
N SER A 46 -11.10 -12.21 -2.19
CA SER A 46 -12.54 -12.01 -2.30
C SER A 46 -13.16 -12.82 -3.43
N THR A 47 -12.51 -12.90 -4.59
CA THR A 47 -13.00 -13.69 -5.72
C THR A 47 -12.83 -15.19 -5.49
N ALA A 48 -11.81 -15.62 -4.74
CA ALA A 48 -11.55 -17.03 -4.47
C ALA A 48 -12.37 -17.61 -3.29
N LEU A 49 -12.58 -16.84 -2.22
CA LEU A 49 -13.17 -17.38 -0.98
C LEU A 49 -14.66 -17.05 -0.82
N VAL A 50 -15.17 -15.94 -1.37
CA VAL A 50 -16.56 -15.50 -1.07
C VAL A 50 -17.56 -16.22 -1.98
N ASN A 51 -18.21 -17.26 -1.45
CA ASN A 51 -19.29 -17.97 -2.15
C ASN A 51 -20.68 -17.76 -1.53
N ASP A 52 -20.73 -17.26 -0.30
CA ASP A 52 -21.95 -17.14 0.51
C ASP A 52 -21.85 -15.99 1.52
N ALA A 53 -22.99 -15.60 2.09
CA ALA A 53 -23.08 -14.47 3.00
C ALA A 53 -22.29 -14.67 4.31
N GLN A 54 -22.05 -15.90 4.76
CA GLN A 54 -21.22 -16.14 5.94
C GLN A 54 -19.75 -15.94 5.64
N THR A 55 -19.27 -16.48 4.52
CA THR A 55 -17.87 -16.34 4.10
C THR A 55 -17.52 -14.88 3.78
N TYR A 56 -18.47 -14.12 3.21
CA TYR A 56 -18.34 -12.67 3.07
C TYR A 56 -18.11 -11.95 4.40
N ARG A 57 -18.91 -12.25 5.43
CA ARG A 57 -18.79 -11.60 6.75
C ARG A 57 -17.45 -11.91 7.42
N LYS A 58 -16.95 -13.15 7.28
CA LYS A 58 -15.63 -13.55 7.79
C LYS A 58 -14.52 -12.77 7.08
N LEU A 59 -14.57 -12.71 5.74
CA LEU A 59 -13.58 -11.95 4.96
C LEU A 59 -13.63 -10.45 5.27
N ARG A 60 -14.83 -9.87 5.48
CA ARG A 60 -14.98 -8.46 5.88
C ARG A 60 -14.28 -8.16 7.20
N ASN A 61 -14.45 -9.01 8.20
CA ASN A 61 -13.79 -8.82 9.50
C ASN A 61 -12.27 -8.94 9.37
N PHE A 62 -11.79 -9.91 8.58
CA PHE A 62 -10.38 -10.06 8.25
C PHE A 62 -9.82 -8.83 7.52
N MET A 63 -10.54 -8.32 6.52
CA MET A 63 -10.21 -7.10 5.79
C MET A 63 -10.06 -5.91 6.74
N HIS A 64 -10.98 -5.70 7.67
CA HIS A 64 -10.88 -4.60 8.62
C HIS A 64 -9.67 -4.74 9.54
N TRP A 65 -9.40 -5.96 10.04
CA TRP A 65 -8.22 -6.23 10.87
C TRP A 65 -6.92 -5.98 10.11
N MET A 66 -6.85 -6.42 8.85
CA MET A 66 -5.67 -6.21 8.01
C MET A 66 -5.45 -4.74 7.66
N ASN A 67 -6.51 -3.99 7.31
CA ASN A 67 -6.42 -2.56 7.06
C ASN A 67 -6.00 -1.77 8.32
N ALA A 68 -6.55 -2.12 9.48
CA ALA A 68 -6.14 -1.52 10.74
C ALA A 68 -4.65 -1.77 11.03
N THR A 69 -4.18 -3.00 10.79
CA THR A 69 -2.76 -3.36 10.97
C THR A 69 -1.86 -2.60 10.01
N ALA A 70 -2.21 -2.53 8.72
CA ALA A 70 -1.46 -1.78 7.71
C ALA A 70 -1.39 -0.28 8.05
N THR A 71 -2.51 0.29 8.50
CA THR A 71 -2.58 1.70 8.94
C THR A 71 -1.68 1.96 10.15
N VAL A 72 -1.71 1.08 11.15
CA VAL A 72 -0.84 1.20 12.33
C VAL A 72 0.63 1.09 11.93
N LEU A 73 0.99 0.16 11.05
CA LEU A 73 2.36 0.02 10.56
C LEU A 73 2.83 1.29 9.83
N LEU A 74 2.01 1.86 8.96
CA LEU A 74 2.32 3.13 8.27
C LEU A 74 2.40 4.34 9.20
N LEU A 75 1.74 4.32 10.36
CA LEU A 75 1.88 5.39 11.35
C LEU A 75 3.17 5.28 12.17
N VAL A 76 3.74 4.08 12.28
CA VAL A 76 4.96 3.81 13.05
C VAL A 76 6.23 3.97 12.20
N VAL A 77 6.14 3.67 10.90
CA VAL A 77 7.25 3.77 9.92
C VAL A 77 7.34 5.17 9.33
#